data_AF-A0A7X4DU31-F1
#
_entry.id   AF-A0A7X4DU31-F1
#
_cell.length_a   1.000
_cell.length_b   1.000
_cell.length_c   1.000
_cell.angle_alpha   90.00
_cell.angle_beta   90.00
_cell.angle_gamma   90.00
#
_symmetry.space_group_name_H-M   'P 1'
#
loop_
_entity.id
_entity.type
_entity.pdbx_description
1 polymer ?
#
loop_
_entity_poly.entity_id
_entity_poly.type
_entity_poly.pdbx_seq_one_letter_code
_entity_poly.pdbx_strand_id
1 'polypeptide(L)'
;IPMMIKRGFSRVFAGGMEAAASSGGSIMPPVMGVAAFILAALTGVPYSEVIIAAALPAVAYFLCLFLSVVFQARKQKIKPIGELTEDMHMDRQDILNLVMIFLPILIILVLLLTSKENVGCGILGGLMGAERVFVEGGGCRVESLSWFLRLVQNAAGDAGSAGWWAVIVLCFALFLDPEMRARPARLLHSFAEAGTLIATLYLMFLAVSIIDFCLKFTGMPFFISLDVLQWLQSLNLGADGSALFQFAALVVTMLLAVLLGMGMPAVPAYINVALLMGPVLAGLGISVFSAHMFIFYFAVASAITPPVALAAFAAATITKAEPMATGFAAVRVGIVMFVIPFVFALYPEILLIEAAVIDPGTSVGSELRFLPGYTGEVQWGPLGWLLLRMLLALFLLASALARFDRAPLPIWDVAIRLALAFLVLTKDPIVYGAAIVVAAAWLALHFARNRHAGAMRDA
;
A
#
# COMPACT_ATOMS: atom_id res chain seq x y z
N ILE A 1 -3.19 16.58 -11.08
CA ILE A 1 -3.42 17.96 -10.54
C ILE A 1 -4.19 18.97 -11.44
N PRO A 2 -3.71 19.44 -12.62
CA PRO A 2 -4.31 20.62 -13.29
C PRO A 2 -5.77 20.43 -13.70
N MET A 3 -6.13 19.21 -14.10
CA MET A 3 -7.51 18.79 -14.34
C MET A 3 -8.42 19.04 -13.13
N MET A 4 -8.01 18.64 -11.92
CA MET A 4 -8.80 18.85 -10.70
C MET A 4 -9.05 20.33 -10.42
N ILE A 5 -8.03 21.17 -10.61
CA ILE A 5 -8.16 22.62 -10.41
C ILE A 5 -9.14 23.22 -11.43
N LYS A 6 -9.05 22.84 -12.71
CA LYS A 6 -10.01 23.27 -13.76
C LYS A 6 -11.45 22.86 -13.42
N ARG A 7 -11.64 21.73 -12.75
CA ARG A 7 -12.97 21.24 -12.32
C ARG A 7 -13.50 21.91 -11.05
N GLY A 8 -12.74 22.78 -10.40
CA GLY A 8 -13.18 23.56 -9.24
C GLY A 8 -12.73 23.01 -7.88
N PHE A 9 -11.85 21.99 -7.85
CA PHE A 9 -11.22 21.58 -6.60
C PHE A 9 -10.27 22.65 -6.07
N SER A 10 -10.20 22.79 -4.75
CA SER A 10 -9.24 23.71 -4.13
C SER A 10 -7.81 23.25 -4.39
N ARG A 11 -6.90 24.21 -4.60
CA ARG A 11 -5.47 23.95 -4.89
C ARG A 11 -4.81 23.05 -3.85
N VAL A 12 -5.05 23.34 -2.57
CA VAL A 12 -4.56 22.55 -1.42
C VAL A 12 -5.06 21.11 -1.47
N PHE A 13 -6.35 20.90 -1.75
CA PHE A 13 -6.92 19.55 -1.84
C PHE A 13 -6.40 18.80 -3.06
N ALA A 14 -6.33 19.44 -4.23
CA ALA A 14 -5.81 18.83 -5.45
C ALA A 14 -4.35 18.37 -5.28
N GLY A 15 -3.52 19.17 -4.60
CA GLY A 15 -2.13 18.81 -4.30
C GLY A 15 -2.05 17.67 -3.28
N GLY A 16 -2.83 17.74 -2.19
CA GLY A 16 -2.85 16.71 -1.16
C GLY A 16 -3.38 15.36 -1.67
N MET A 17 -4.42 15.39 -2.51
CA MET A 17 -4.97 14.20 -3.18
C MET A 17 -3.95 13.53 -4.10
N GLU A 18 -3.25 14.31 -4.92
CA GLU A 18 -2.20 13.77 -5.80
C GLU A 18 -1.07 13.14 -5.00
N ALA A 19 -0.60 13.84 -3.96
CA ALA A 19 0.46 13.32 -3.10
C ALA A 19 0.07 12.01 -2.41
N ALA A 20 -1.15 11.95 -1.85
CA ALA A 20 -1.69 10.73 -1.25
C ALA A 20 -1.81 9.60 -2.29
N ALA A 21 -2.47 9.83 -3.42
CA ALA A 21 -2.65 8.82 -4.46
C ALA A 21 -1.33 8.31 -5.05
N SER A 22 -0.36 9.20 -5.25
CA SER A 22 0.99 8.85 -5.74
C SER A 22 1.74 7.98 -4.74
N SER A 23 1.75 8.36 -3.45
CA SER A 23 2.35 7.53 -2.40
C SER A 23 1.65 6.18 -2.26
N GLY A 24 0.32 6.13 -2.37
CA GLY A 24 -0.44 4.87 -2.41
C GLY A 24 -0.09 3.97 -3.59
N GLY A 25 0.32 4.55 -4.73
CA GLY A 25 0.82 3.79 -5.89
C GLY A 25 2.05 2.93 -5.57
N SER A 26 2.89 3.36 -4.62
CA SER A 26 4.05 2.56 -4.16
C SER A 26 3.67 1.40 -3.22
N ILE A 27 2.42 1.32 -2.79
CA ILE A 27 1.88 0.18 -2.04
C ILE A 27 1.06 -0.73 -2.96
N MET A 28 0.53 -0.20 -4.06
CA MET A 28 -0.32 -0.92 -5.00
C MET A 28 0.47 -1.98 -5.77
N PRO A 29 0.04 -3.26 -5.74
CA PRO A 29 0.60 -4.28 -6.62
C PRO A 29 0.26 -4.03 -8.09
N PRO A 30 1.04 -4.55 -9.07
CA PRO A 30 2.13 -5.52 -8.93
C PRO A 30 3.53 -4.89 -8.87
N VAL A 31 3.67 -3.61 -9.19
CA VAL A 31 4.99 -2.97 -9.29
C VAL A 31 5.49 -2.54 -7.91
N MET A 32 4.58 -1.97 -7.09
CA MET A 32 4.89 -1.41 -5.77
C MET A 32 6.12 -0.48 -5.79
N GLY A 33 6.53 0.02 -4.63
CA GLY A 33 7.79 0.75 -4.47
C GLY A 33 8.96 -0.22 -4.33
N VAL A 34 10.17 0.26 -4.63
CA VAL A 34 11.43 -0.52 -4.48
C VAL A 34 11.59 -1.12 -3.08
N ALA A 35 11.02 -0.48 -2.04
CA ALA A 35 11.05 -0.97 -0.67
C ALA A 35 10.31 -2.32 -0.50
N ALA A 36 9.32 -2.64 -1.34
CA ALA A 36 8.64 -3.94 -1.31
C ALA A 36 9.56 -5.10 -1.72
N PHE A 37 10.52 -4.86 -2.62
CA PHE A 37 11.53 -5.87 -2.97
C PHE A 37 12.49 -6.16 -1.82
N ILE A 38 12.86 -5.10 -1.09
CA ILE A 38 13.72 -5.26 0.08
C ILE A 38 12.95 -5.92 1.22
N LEU A 39 11.63 -5.67 1.34
CA LEU A 39 10.77 -6.41 2.24
C LEU A 39 10.77 -7.91 1.94
N ALA A 40 10.57 -8.30 0.69
CA ALA A 40 10.66 -9.70 0.28
C ALA A 40 12.03 -10.31 0.63
N ALA A 41 13.12 -9.58 0.35
CA ALA A 41 14.48 -10.02 0.64
C ALA A 41 14.77 -10.18 2.16
N LEU A 42 14.28 -9.26 3.00
CA LEU A 42 14.50 -9.30 4.45
C LEU A 42 13.62 -10.33 5.16
N THR A 43 12.41 -10.55 4.67
CA THR A 43 11.47 -11.52 5.25
C THR A 43 11.67 -12.94 4.72
N GLY A 44 12.38 -13.11 3.60
CA GLY A 44 12.54 -14.40 2.92
C GLY A 44 11.27 -14.88 2.22
N VAL A 45 10.21 -14.05 2.18
CA VAL A 45 8.92 -14.37 1.57
C VAL A 45 8.97 -14.04 0.07
N PRO A 46 8.51 -14.94 -0.82
CA PRO A 46 8.44 -14.67 -2.25
C PRO A 46 7.69 -13.39 -2.58
N TYR A 47 8.14 -12.63 -3.59
CA TYR A 47 7.49 -11.37 -3.94
C TYR A 47 6.03 -11.55 -4.39
N SER A 48 5.68 -12.71 -4.98
CA SER A 48 4.29 -13.06 -5.30
C SER A 48 3.37 -13.05 -4.08
N GLU A 49 3.85 -13.48 -2.92
CA GLU A 49 3.11 -13.43 -1.66
C GLU A 49 2.99 -12.00 -1.15
N VAL A 50 4.03 -11.17 -1.32
CA VAL A 50 3.96 -9.73 -1.02
C VAL A 50 2.87 -9.03 -1.85
N ILE A 51 2.79 -9.35 -3.16
CA ILE A 51 1.74 -8.85 -4.06
C ILE A 51 0.35 -9.24 -3.53
N ILE A 52 0.16 -10.53 -3.20
CA ILE A 52 -1.12 -11.05 -2.70
C ILE A 52 -1.51 -10.35 -1.38
N ALA A 53 -0.55 -10.22 -0.46
CA ALA A 53 -0.75 -9.59 0.83
C ALA A 53 -1.10 -8.09 0.74
N ALA A 54 -0.54 -7.39 -0.24
CA ALA A 54 -0.83 -5.97 -0.44
C ALA A 54 -2.14 -5.72 -1.22
N ALA A 55 -2.71 -6.71 -1.91
CA ALA A 55 -3.84 -6.51 -2.82
C ALA A 55 -5.11 -5.97 -2.14
N LEU A 56 -5.61 -6.68 -1.11
CA LEU A 56 -6.81 -6.26 -0.37
C LEU A 56 -6.63 -4.90 0.34
N PRO A 57 -5.54 -4.69 1.10
CA PRO A 57 -5.16 -3.38 1.62
C PRO A 57 -5.15 -2.25 0.59
N ALA A 58 -4.55 -2.47 -0.59
CA ALA A 58 -4.44 -1.44 -1.61
C ALA A 58 -5.80 -1.09 -2.22
N VAL A 59 -6.66 -2.08 -2.48
CA VAL A 59 -8.05 -1.84 -2.93
C VAL A 59 -8.83 -1.01 -1.90
N ALA A 60 -8.72 -1.36 -0.62
CA ALA A 60 -9.35 -0.63 0.47
C ALA A 60 -8.88 0.83 0.55
N TYR A 61 -7.57 1.05 0.36
CA TYR A 61 -6.97 2.39 0.32
C TYR A 61 -7.53 3.25 -0.82
N PHE A 62 -7.50 2.74 -2.06
CA PHE A 62 -7.97 3.48 -3.23
C PHE A 62 -9.48 3.67 -3.24
N LEU A 63 -10.25 2.71 -2.71
CA LEU A 63 -11.68 2.88 -2.50
C LEU A 63 -11.98 4.06 -1.56
N CYS A 64 -11.21 4.19 -0.47
CA CYS A 64 -11.39 5.31 0.45
C CYS A 64 -10.93 6.65 -0.13
N LEU A 65 -9.84 6.67 -0.92
CA LEU A 65 -9.45 7.86 -1.68
C LEU A 65 -10.57 8.29 -2.63
N PHE A 66 -11.14 7.34 -3.38
CA PHE A 66 -12.26 7.58 -4.28
C PHE A 66 -13.47 8.17 -3.55
N LEU A 67 -13.85 7.57 -2.41
CA LEU A 67 -14.96 8.04 -1.60
C LEU A 67 -14.71 9.46 -1.07
N SER A 68 -13.47 9.75 -0.66
CA SER A 68 -13.06 11.07 -0.19
C SER A 68 -13.17 12.14 -1.29
N VAL A 69 -12.80 11.81 -2.54
CA VAL A 69 -12.99 12.68 -3.70
C VAL A 69 -14.47 12.94 -3.95
N VAL A 70 -15.32 11.90 -3.89
CA VAL A 70 -16.78 12.03 -4.09
C VAL A 70 -17.39 12.96 -3.04
N PHE A 71 -17.05 12.78 -1.76
CA PHE A 71 -17.56 13.64 -0.68
C PHE A 71 -17.05 15.08 -0.81
N GLN A 72 -15.78 15.27 -1.17
CA GLN A 72 -15.22 16.60 -1.38
C GLN A 72 -15.85 17.30 -2.60
N ALA A 73 -16.11 16.59 -3.69
CA ALA A 73 -16.77 17.12 -4.87
C ALA A 73 -18.19 17.60 -4.55
N ARG A 74 -18.95 16.81 -3.77
CA ARG A 74 -20.28 17.20 -3.28
C ARG A 74 -20.23 18.43 -2.37
N LYS A 75 -19.26 18.47 -1.45
CA LYS A 75 -19.03 19.63 -0.56
C LYS A 75 -18.76 20.92 -1.34
N GLN A 76 -18.00 20.81 -2.43
CA GLN A 76 -17.67 21.94 -3.30
C GLN A 76 -18.71 22.19 -4.41
N LYS A 77 -19.81 21.42 -4.43
CA LYS A 77 -20.90 21.50 -5.42
C LYS A 77 -20.42 21.44 -6.88
N ILE A 78 -19.40 20.62 -7.14
CA ILE A 78 -18.87 20.40 -8.49
C ILE A 78 -19.93 19.66 -9.31
N LYS A 79 -20.34 20.22 -10.45
CA LYS A 79 -21.34 19.62 -11.35
C LYS A 79 -20.68 18.66 -12.35
N PRO A 80 -21.36 17.56 -12.73
CA PRO A 80 -20.93 16.71 -13.83
C PRO A 80 -21.04 17.50 -15.15
N ILE A 81 -20.12 17.24 -16.07
CA ILE A 81 -20.10 17.86 -17.39
C ILE A 81 -20.72 16.85 -18.33
N GLY A 82 -21.78 17.25 -19.05
CA GLY A 82 -22.52 16.37 -19.95
C GLY A 82 -21.84 16.13 -21.30
N GLU A 83 -20.84 16.95 -21.64
CA GLU A 83 -20.16 16.91 -22.94
C GLU A 83 -18.71 16.45 -22.75
N LEU A 84 -18.34 15.39 -23.47
CA LEU A 84 -16.96 14.95 -23.63
C LEU A 84 -16.21 16.06 -24.37
N THR A 85 -15.29 16.74 -23.69
CA THR A 85 -14.34 17.66 -24.32
C THR A 85 -13.53 16.93 -25.40
N GLU A 86 -13.10 17.60 -26.47
CA GLU A 86 -12.30 16.97 -27.54
C GLU A 86 -11.03 16.30 -26.99
N ASP A 87 -10.43 16.85 -25.93
CA ASP A 87 -9.30 16.27 -25.18
C ASP A 87 -9.58 14.89 -24.54
N MET A 88 -10.85 14.44 -24.50
CA MET A 88 -11.28 13.16 -23.91
C MET A 88 -11.51 12.07 -24.96
N HIS A 89 -11.46 12.40 -26.25
CA HIS A 89 -11.54 11.40 -27.31
C HIS A 89 -10.17 10.76 -27.50
N MET A 90 -10.07 9.46 -27.21
CA MET A 90 -8.86 8.69 -27.47
C MET A 90 -8.68 8.48 -28.97
N ASP A 91 -7.59 8.99 -29.53
CA ASP A 91 -7.20 8.68 -30.91
C ASP A 91 -6.52 7.29 -30.97
N ARG A 92 -6.40 6.73 -32.18
CA ARG A 92 -5.68 5.46 -32.41
C ARG A 92 -4.24 5.53 -31.91
N GLN A 93 -3.62 6.71 -31.98
CA GLN A 93 -2.27 6.91 -31.45
C GLN A 93 -2.23 6.84 -29.92
N ASP A 94 -3.26 7.34 -29.22
CA ASP A 94 -3.35 7.24 -27.75
C ASP A 94 -3.46 5.80 -27.30
N ILE A 95 -4.20 4.97 -28.05
CA ILE A 95 -4.30 3.53 -27.79
C ILE A 95 -2.94 2.84 -27.95
N LEU A 96 -2.17 3.17 -28.99
CA LEU A 96 -0.82 2.64 -29.18
C LEU A 96 0.13 3.11 -28.07
N ASN A 97 0.02 4.36 -27.62
CA ASN A 97 0.78 4.88 -26.49
C ASN A 97 0.40 4.18 -25.17
N LEU A 98 -0.86 3.79 -25.01
CA LEU A 98 -1.31 2.98 -23.86
C LEU A 98 -0.56 1.63 -23.79
N VAL A 99 -0.26 1.00 -24.93
CA VAL A 99 0.49 -0.26 -24.98
C VAL A 99 1.87 -0.10 -24.34
N MET A 100 2.51 1.08 -24.44
CA MET A 100 3.81 1.34 -23.81
C MET A 100 3.74 1.30 -22.28
N ILE A 101 2.59 1.57 -21.68
CA ILE A 101 2.37 1.53 -20.23
C ILE A 101 1.93 0.12 -19.81
N PHE A 102 0.96 -0.47 -20.52
CA PHE A 102 0.39 -1.77 -20.16
C PHE A 102 1.36 -2.93 -20.40
N LEU A 103 2.16 -2.89 -21.45
CA LEU A 103 3.04 -4.00 -21.83
C LEU A 103 4.13 -4.29 -20.78
N PRO A 104 4.89 -3.29 -20.26
CA PRO A 104 5.87 -3.54 -19.19
C PRO A 104 5.22 -4.03 -17.89
N ILE A 105 4.07 -3.49 -17.52
CA ILE A 105 3.32 -3.92 -16.32
C ILE A 105 2.86 -5.37 -16.48
N LEU A 106 2.33 -5.73 -17.65
CA LEU A 106 1.91 -7.10 -17.94
C LEU A 106 3.08 -8.08 -17.86
N ILE A 107 4.26 -7.71 -18.36
CA ILE A 107 5.47 -8.54 -18.28
C ILE A 107 5.90 -8.73 -16.83
N ILE A 108 5.92 -7.66 -16.03
CA ILE A 108 6.22 -7.74 -14.60
C ILE A 108 5.24 -8.70 -13.92
N LEU A 109 3.94 -8.53 -14.17
CA LEU A 109 2.90 -9.37 -13.58
C LEU A 109 3.06 -10.84 -13.99
N VAL A 110 3.28 -11.13 -15.27
CA VAL A 110 3.46 -12.49 -15.77
C VAL A 110 4.71 -13.14 -15.19
N LEU A 111 5.86 -12.43 -15.18
CA LEU A 111 7.11 -12.98 -14.66
C LEU A 111 7.07 -13.17 -13.13
N LEU A 112 6.40 -12.29 -12.40
CA LEU A 112 6.34 -12.37 -10.94
C LEU A 112 5.28 -13.35 -10.41
N LEU A 113 4.16 -13.50 -11.11
CA LEU A 113 3.12 -14.47 -10.73
C LEU A 113 3.44 -15.89 -11.22
N THR A 114 4.29 -16.04 -12.23
CA THR A 114 4.73 -17.37 -12.67
C THR A 114 5.89 -17.83 -11.78
N SER A 115 5.69 -18.92 -11.04
CA SER A 115 6.78 -19.57 -10.31
C SER A 115 7.75 -20.26 -11.27
N LYS A 116 9.03 -20.36 -10.88
CA LYS A 116 10.08 -20.99 -11.70
C LYS A 116 9.75 -22.42 -12.12
N GLU A 117 9.00 -23.13 -11.29
CA GLU A 117 8.59 -24.53 -11.51
C GLU A 117 7.45 -24.64 -12.52
N ASN A 118 6.63 -23.60 -12.64
CA ASN A 118 5.50 -23.56 -13.56
C ASN A 118 5.86 -23.05 -14.96
N VAL A 119 7.09 -22.54 -15.16
CA VAL A 119 7.57 -22.08 -16.47
C VAL A 119 7.73 -23.27 -17.41
N GLY A 120 7.00 -23.26 -18.52
CA GLY A 120 6.98 -24.34 -19.52
C GLY A 120 5.84 -25.34 -19.36
N CYS A 121 5.10 -25.31 -18.24
CA CYS A 121 3.95 -26.18 -17.98
C CYS A 121 2.63 -25.69 -18.60
N GLY A 122 2.57 -24.44 -19.05
CA GLY A 122 1.43 -23.90 -19.79
C GLY A 122 1.34 -24.41 -21.24
N ILE A 123 0.19 -24.18 -21.89
CA ILE A 123 -0.04 -24.53 -23.32
C ILE A 123 1.02 -23.91 -24.23
N LEU A 124 1.45 -22.68 -23.93
CA LEU A 124 2.50 -21.96 -24.65
C LEU A 124 3.88 -22.63 -24.51
N GLY A 125 4.16 -23.30 -23.38
CA GLY A 125 5.42 -24.02 -23.17
C GLY A 125 5.59 -25.20 -24.13
N GLY A 126 4.52 -25.96 -24.36
CA GLY A 126 4.51 -27.05 -25.34
C GLY A 126 4.68 -26.57 -26.78
N LEU A 127 4.11 -25.41 -27.13
CA LEU A 127 4.29 -24.76 -28.44
C LEU A 127 5.71 -24.20 -28.64
N MET A 128 6.38 -23.77 -27.57
CA MET A 128 7.74 -23.22 -27.60
C MET A 128 8.83 -24.28 -27.34
N GLY A 129 8.49 -25.57 -27.47
CA GLY A 129 9.44 -26.68 -27.46
C GLY A 129 9.88 -27.16 -26.07
N ALA A 130 9.04 -27.00 -25.04
CA ALA A 130 9.27 -27.64 -23.74
C ALA A 130 8.86 -29.12 -23.78
N GLU A 131 9.78 -30.00 -23.41
CA GLU A 131 9.52 -31.43 -23.22
C GLU A 131 8.97 -31.64 -21.81
N ARG A 132 7.71 -32.08 -21.73
CA ARG A 132 6.89 -32.07 -20.52
C ARG A 132 6.41 -33.47 -20.17
N VAL A 133 6.53 -33.82 -18.90
CA VAL A 133 5.96 -35.04 -18.32
C VAL A 133 4.86 -34.63 -17.35
N PHE A 134 3.63 -35.03 -17.65
CA PHE A 134 2.49 -34.86 -16.76
C PHE A 134 2.43 -36.05 -15.80
N VAL A 135 2.60 -35.81 -14.51
CA VAL A 135 2.49 -36.84 -13.47
C VAL A 135 1.01 -37.09 -13.19
N GLU A 136 0.61 -38.36 -13.05
CA GLU A 136 -0.75 -38.75 -12.63
C GLU A 136 -1.07 -38.15 -11.26
N GLY A 137 -1.84 -37.05 -11.25
CA GLY A 137 -2.07 -36.22 -10.06
C GLY A 137 -2.16 -34.71 -10.34
N GLY A 138 -1.90 -34.27 -11.57
CA GLY A 138 -2.09 -32.88 -12.00
C GLY A 138 -0.84 -31.99 -11.89
N GLY A 139 0.30 -32.56 -11.48
CA GLY A 139 1.61 -31.89 -11.49
C GLY A 139 2.29 -32.00 -12.85
N CYS A 140 2.81 -30.89 -13.38
CA CYS A 140 3.62 -30.88 -14.59
C CYS A 140 5.09 -30.72 -14.21
N ARG A 141 5.95 -31.58 -14.76
CA ARG A 141 7.41 -31.50 -14.59
C ARG A 141 8.05 -31.37 -15.97
N VAL A 142 8.84 -30.32 -16.16
CA VAL A 142 9.53 -30.04 -17.42
C VAL A 142 10.91 -30.69 -17.39
N GLU A 143 11.20 -31.61 -18.31
CA GLU A 143 12.49 -32.31 -18.39
C GLU A 143 13.52 -31.53 -19.22
N SER A 144 13.08 -30.88 -20.28
CA SER A 144 13.96 -30.03 -21.10
C SER A 144 13.23 -28.75 -21.55
N LEU A 145 13.87 -27.61 -21.27
CA LEU A 145 13.40 -26.27 -21.65
C LEU A 145 14.23 -25.76 -22.82
N SER A 146 13.57 -25.15 -23.82
CA SER A 146 14.23 -24.38 -24.87
C SER A 146 15.01 -23.19 -24.27
N TRP A 147 16.00 -22.67 -25.00
CA TRP A 147 16.87 -21.59 -24.48
C TRP A 147 16.06 -20.36 -24.03
N PHE A 148 15.00 -20.02 -24.77
CA PHE A 148 14.09 -18.91 -24.44
C PHE A 148 13.30 -19.19 -23.17
N LEU A 149 12.77 -20.41 -23.00
CA LEU A 149 12.03 -20.76 -21.79
C LEU A 149 12.94 -20.85 -20.55
N ARG A 150 14.22 -21.22 -20.70
CA ARG A 150 15.21 -21.12 -19.61
C ARG A 150 15.45 -19.67 -19.20
N LEU A 151 15.51 -18.75 -20.18
CA LEU A 151 15.65 -17.33 -19.92
C LEU A 151 14.45 -16.77 -19.14
N VAL A 152 13.23 -17.17 -19.53
CA VAL A 152 12.00 -16.85 -18.80
C VAL A 152 11.98 -17.50 -17.42
N GLN A 153 12.42 -18.75 -17.28
CA GLN A 153 12.51 -19.44 -16.00
C GLN A 153 13.46 -18.76 -15.02
N ASN A 154 14.62 -18.30 -15.52
CA ASN A 154 15.58 -17.58 -14.69
C ASN A 154 15.02 -16.24 -14.19
N ALA A 155 14.20 -15.58 -15.01
CA ALA A 155 13.56 -14.32 -14.67
C ALA A 155 12.28 -14.49 -13.83
N ALA A 156 11.63 -15.65 -13.89
CA ALA A 156 10.39 -15.93 -13.20
C ALA A 156 10.58 -15.91 -11.68
N GLY A 157 9.67 -15.23 -10.98
CA GLY A 157 9.72 -15.03 -9.52
C GLY A 157 10.85 -14.13 -9.01
N ASP A 158 11.74 -13.63 -9.88
CA ASP A 158 12.79 -12.67 -9.51
C ASP A 158 12.39 -11.23 -9.88
N ALA A 159 12.22 -10.42 -8.86
CA ALA A 159 11.90 -9.01 -8.95
C ALA A 159 12.85 -8.19 -9.83
N GLY A 160 14.16 -8.36 -9.62
CA GLY A 160 15.17 -7.62 -10.35
C GLY A 160 15.12 -7.93 -11.84
N SER A 161 15.07 -9.21 -12.18
CA SER A 161 14.98 -9.70 -13.55
C SER A 161 13.70 -9.26 -14.24
N ALA A 162 12.54 -9.33 -13.56
CA ALA A 162 11.27 -8.87 -14.10
C ALA A 162 11.30 -7.38 -14.46
N GLY A 163 11.94 -6.54 -13.63
CA GLY A 163 12.16 -5.13 -13.90
C GLY A 163 13.02 -4.89 -15.15
N TRP A 164 14.13 -5.63 -15.30
CA TRP A 164 14.98 -5.53 -16.49
C TRP A 164 14.24 -5.91 -17.78
N TRP A 165 13.46 -7.00 -17.75
CA TRP A 165 12.63 -7.40 -18.90
C TRP A 165 11.60 -6.35 -19.28
N ALA A 166 10.95 -5.73 -18.30
CA ALA A 166 10.03 -4.62 -18.53
C ALA A 166 10.72 -3.40 -19.16
N VAL A 167 11.92 -3.04 -18.70
CA VAL A 167 12.70 -1.94 -19.30
C VAL A 167 13.09 -2.27 -20.73
N ILE A 168 13.59 -3.48 -21.00
CA ILE A 168 13.96 -3.92 -22.36
C ILE A 168 12.75 -3.82 -23.28
N VAL A 169 11.60 -4.36 -22.88
CA VAL A 169 10.40 -4.30 -23.70
C VAL A 169 9.87 -2.87 -23.84
N LEU A 170 9.96 -2.04 -22.81
CA LEU A 170 9.63 -0.62 -22.90
C LEU A 170 10.53 0.09 -23.93
N CYS A 171 11.84 -0.18 -23.95
CA CYS A 171 12.74 0.40 -24.95
C CYS A 171 12.32 0.08 -26.38
N PHE A 172 11.83 -1.13 -26.63
CA PHE A 172 11.26 -1.49 -27.93
C PHE A 172 9.88 -0.87 -28.16
N ALA A 173 9.03 -0.83 -27.14
CA ALA A 173 7.68 -0.27 -27.22
C ALA A 173 7.68 1.25 -27.44
N LEU A 174 8.70 1.96 -26.96
CA LEU A 174 8.85 3.40 -27.18
C LEU A 174 8.95 3.75 -28.67
N PHE A 175 9.38 2.84 -29.55
CA PHE A 175 9.38 3.06 -31.00
C PHE A 175 7.99 3.04 -31.66
N LEU A 176 6.94 2.66 -30.91
CA LEU A 176 5.55 2.88 -31.33
C LEU A 176 5.18 4.38 -31.34
N ASP A 177 5.89 5.21 -30.58
CA ASP A 177 5.69 6.66 -30.55
C ASP A 177 6.35 7.30 -31.79
N PRO A 178 5.58 8.00 -32.66
CA PRO A 178 6.11 8.75 -33.78
C PRO A 178 7.23 9.73 -33.39
N GLU A 179 7.14 10.36 -32.20
CA GLU A 179 8.17 11.30 -31.74
C GLU A 179 9.50 10.62 -31.43
N MET A 180 9.45 9.47 -30.75
CA MET A 180 10.65 8.68 -30.45
C MET A 180 11.27 8.12 -31.73
N ARG A 181 10.44 7.69 -32.69
CA ARG A 181 10.91 7.22 -34.00
C ARG A 181 11.63 8.32 -34.78
N ALA A 182 11.16 9.57 -34.67
CA ALA A 182 11.80 10.70 -35.31
C ALA A 182 13.14 11.09 -34.66
N ARG A 183 13.33 10.82 -33.36
CA ARG A 183 14.54 11.19 -32.60
C ARG A 183 14.96 10.10 -31.62
N PRO A 184 15.56 8.98 -32.09
CA PRO A 184 15.95 7.87 -31.23
C PRO A 184 17.02 8.24 -30.19
N ALA A 185 17.77 9.32 -30.41
CA ALA A 185 18.73 9.87 -29.44
C ALA A 185 18.07 10.27 -28.10
N ARG A 186 16.76 10.53 -28.08
CA ARG A 186 16.02 10.78 -26.83
C ARG A 186 16.09 9.59 -25.88
N LEU A 187 16.09 8.34 -26.38
CA LEU A 187 16.22 7.15 -25.54
C LEU A 187 17.56 7.14 -24.78
N LEU A 188 18.66 7.48 -25.46
CA LEU A 188 19.98 7.55 -24.83
C LEU A 188 20.05 8.66 -23.77
N HIS A 189 19.41 9.81 -24.05
CA HIS A 189 19.30 10.89 -23.08
C HIS A 189 18.52 10.46 -21.84
N SER A 190 17.40 9.74 -22.01
CA SER A 190 16.62 9.20 -20.88
C SER A 190 17.42 8.22 -20.04
N PHE A 191 18.29 7.39 -20.65
CA PHE A 191 19.21 6.54 -19.90
C PHE A 191 20.26 7.34 -19.12
N ALA A 192 20.79 8.42 -19.70
CA ALA A 192 21.73 9.30 -19.01
C ALA A 192 21.06 9.99 -17.80
N GLU A 193 19.84 10.50 -17.96
CA GLU A 193 19.05 11.07 -16.86
C GLU A 193 18.69 10.03 -15.79
N ALA A 194 18.35 8.81 -16.19
CA ALA A 194 18.14 7.71 -15.25
C ALA A 194 19.43 7.41 -14.47
N GLY A 195 20.59 7.43 -15.14
CA GLY A 195 21.90 7.24 -14.51
C GLY A 195 22.22 8.34 -13.48
N THR A 196 21.95 9.61 -13.79
CA THR A 196 22.16 10.71 -12.82
C THR A 196 21.20 10.63 -11.65
N LEU A 197 19.94 10.26 -11.87
CA LEU A 197 18.96 9.99 -10.81
C LEU A 197 19.42 8.83 -9.90
N ILE A 198 19.87 7.72 -10.47
CA ILE A 198 20.37 6.57 -9.70
C ILE A 198 21.63 6.94 -8.91
N ALA A 199 22.57 7.68 -9.50
CA ALA A 199 23.77 8.15 -8.81
C ALA A 199 23.42 9.05 -7.61
N THR A 200 22.44 9.94 -7.78
CA THR A 200 21.94 10.81 -6.70
C THR A 200 21.31 10.00 -5.58
N LEU A 201 20.48 9.00 -5.92
CA LEU A 201 19.89 8.08 -4.94
C LEU A 201 20.96 7.26 -4.22
N TYR A 202 21.99 6.78 -4.92
CA TYR A 202 23.08 6.02 -4.34
C TYR A 202 23.89 6.82 -3.31
N LEU A 203 24.19 8.10 -3.60
CA LEU A 203 24.84 8.99 -2.64
C LEU A 203 24.01 9.17 -1.35
N MET A 204 22.68 9.27 -1.50
CA MET A 204 21.79 9.31 -0.33
C MET A 204 21.82 7.99 0.44
N PHE A 205 21.75 6.84 -0.24
CA PHE A 205 21.86 5.53 0.40
C PHE A 205 23.17 5.34 1.16
N LEU A 206 24.28 5.80 0.59
CA LEU A 206 25.58 5.75 1.25
C LEU A 206 25.55 6.53 2.57
N ALA A 207 25.08 7.78 2.55
CA ALA A 207 24.97 8.59 3.77
C ALA A 207 24.09 7.92 4.83
N VAL A 208 22.95 7.36 4.43
CA VAL A 208 22.05 6.65 5.36
C VAL A 208 22.69 5.37 5.89
N SER A 209 23.41 4.62 5.07
CA SER A 209 24.09 3.38 5.50
C SER A 209 25.15 3.63 6.57
N ILE A 210 25.83 4.78 6.52
CA ILE A 210 26.79 5.20 7.57
C ILE A 210 26.03 5.45 8.88
N ILE A 211 24.91 6.16 8.84
CA ILE A 211 24.06 6.41 10.01
C ILE A 211 23.56 5.08 10.60
N ASP A 212 23.01 4.19 9.77
CA ASP A 212 22.56 2.86 10.18
C ASP A 212 23.70 2.03 10.79
N PHE A 213 24.89 2.06 10.19
CA PHE A 213 26.07 1.39 10.73
C PHE A 213 26.45 1.93 12.11
N CYS A 214 26.50 3.26 12.30
CA CYS A 214 26.77 3.87 13.59
C CYS A 214 25.69 3.53 14.64
N LEU A 215 24.41 3.56 14.26
CA LEU A 215 23.30 3.18 15.15
C LEU A 215 23.41 1.70 15.58
N LYS A 216 23.64 0.79 14.64
CA LYS A 216 23.83 -0.64 14.93
C LYS A 216 25.07 -0.89 15.78
N PHE A 217 26.19 -0.23 15.46
CA PHE A 217 27.44 -0.39 16.18
C PHE A 217 27.33 0.10 17.63
N THR A 218 26.61 1.19 17.86
CA THR A 218 26.34 1.70 19.23
C THR A 218 25.32 0.85 20.00
N GLY A 219 24.59 -0.05 19.32
CA GLY A 219 23.52 -0.86 19.93
C GLY A 219 22.31 -0.05 20.38
N MET A 220 22.31 1.28 20.20
CA MET A 220 21.22 2.19 20.60
C MET A 220 19.83 1.72 20.15
N PRO A 221 19.64 1.26 18.90
CA PRO A 221 18.41 0.62 18.46
C PRO A 221 17.86 -0.48 19.36
N PHE A 222 18.76 -1.38 19.76
CA PHE A 222 18.42 -2.57 20.51
C PHE A 222 18.08 -2.20 21.95
N PHE A 223 18.79 -1.25 22.53
CA PHE A 223 18.48 -0.70 23.85
C PHE A 223 17.12 0.00 23.88
N ILE A 224 16.83 0.91 22.94
CA ILE A 224 15.51 1.57 22.86
C ILE A 224 14.39 0.55 22.71
N SER A 225 14.60 -0.44 21.85
CA SER A 225 13.63 -1.51 21.58
C SER A 225 13.34 -2.34 22.83
N LEU A 226 14.39 -2.74 23.56
CA LEU A 226 14.26 -3.49 24.80
C LEU A 226 13.67 -2.65 25.93
N ASP A 227 14.08 -1.40 26.07
CA ASP A 227 13.56 -0.49 27.10
C ASP A 227 12.07 -0.22 26.88
N VAL A 228 11.65 0.00 25.63
CA VAL A 228 10.23 0.13 25.28
C VAL A 228 9.49 -1.17 25.59
N LEU A 229 10.04 -2.34 25.21
CA LEU A 229 9.41 -3.62 25.50
C LEU A 229 9.30 -3.90 27.01
N GLN A 230 10.35 -3.59 27.78
CA GLN A 230 10.37 -3.73 29.23
C GLN A 230 9.43 -2.74 29.91
N TRP A 231 9.39 -1.48 29.47
CA TRP A 231 8.44 -0.48 29.95
C TRP A 231 7.01 -0.95 29.70
N LEU A 232 6.74 -1.44 28.49
CA LEU A 232 5.46 -2.01 28.11
C LEU A 232 5.10 -3.24 28.99
N GLN A 233 6.03 -4.16 29.23
CA GLN A 233 5.83 -5.32 30.11
C GLN A 233 5.65 -4.91 31.59
N SER A 234 6.31 -3.85 32.05
CA SER A 234 6.26 -3.35 33.44
C SER A 234 4.88 -2.83 33.84
N LEU A 235 4.04 -2.46 32.87
CA LEU A 235 2.66 -2.08 33.12
C LEU A 235 1.78 -3.26 33.56
N ASN A 236 2.30 -4.49 33.60
CA ASN A 236 1.64 -5.73 34.07
C ASN A 236 0.23 -5.96 33.49
N LEU A 237 0.01 -5.48 32.27
CA LEU A 237 -1.18 -5.72 31.43
C LEU A 237 -1.02 -7.00 30.59
N GLY A 238 0.01 -7.82 30.89
CA GLY A 238 0.55 -8.87 30.02
C GLY A 238 0.14 -10.30 30.36
N ALA A 239 -0.63 -10.53 31.42
CA ALA A 239 -1.16 -11.87 31.70
C ALA A 239 -2.42 -12.20 30.87
N ASP A 240 -3.23 -11.17 30.57
CA ASP A 240 -4.36 -11.23 29.64
C ASP A 240 -4.13 -10.16 28.56
N GLY A 241 -3.59 -10.57 27.41
CA GLY A 241 -3.19 -9.69 26.29
C GLY A 241 -4.31 -8.79 25.77
N SER A 242 -4.54 -7.67 26.45
CA SER A 242 -5.57 -6.72 26.07
C SER A 242 -5.25 -6.14 24.69
N ALA A 243 -6.24 -6.14 23.79
CA ALA A 243 -6.12 -5.54 22.46
C ALA A 243 -5.65 -4.07 22.50
N LEU A 244 -5.92 -3.38 23.63
CA LEU A 244 -5.48 -2.01 23.89
C LEU A 244 -3.95 -1.89 24.02
N PHE A 245 -3.29 -2.87 24.63
CA PHE A 245 -1.84 -2.87 24.79
C PHE A 245 -1.12 -3.05 23.46
N GLN A 246 -1.53 -4.06 22.67
CA GLN A 246 -1.01 -4.26 21.31
C GLN A 246 -1.23 -3.01 20.44
N PHE A 247 -2.41 -2.39 20.55
CA PHE A 247 -2.70 -1.15 19.84
C PHE A 247 -1.78 0.01 20.27
N ALA A 248 -1.56 0.21 21.57
CA ALA A 248 -0.67 1.25 22.07
C ALA A 248 0.77 1.06 21.61
N ALA A 249 1.27 -0.18 21.64
CA ALA A 249 2.60 -0.51 21.16
C ALA A 249 2.75 -0.21 19.66
N LEU A 250 1.76 -0.60 18.84
CA LEU A 250 1.72 -0.26 17.41
C LEU A 250 1.71 1.25 17.15
N VAL A 251 1.02 2.04 18.00
CA VAL A 251 1.04 3.51 17.90
C VAL A 251 2.43 4.07 18.20
N VAL A 252 3.10 3.57 19.23
CA VAL A 252 4.49 3.98 19.54
C VAL A 252 5.42 3.61 18.38
N THR A 253 5.30 2.39 17.84
CA THR A 253 6.09 1.96 16.68
C THR A 253 5.80 2.80 15.45
N MET A 254 4.54 3.18 15.19
CA MET A 254 4.18 4.10 14.12
C MET A 254 4.88 5.45 14.29
N LEU A 255 4.81 6.05 15.48
CA LEU A 255 5.43 7.36 15.74
C LEU A 255 6.95 7.29 15.55
N LEU A 256 7.60 6.23 16.04
CA LEU A 256 9.02 6.00 15.84
C LEU A 256 9.35 5.77 14.36
N ALA A 257 8.56 4.98 13.64
CA ALA A 257 8.75 4.73 12.20
C ALA A 257 8.65 6.02 11.37
N VAL A 258 7.67 6.87 11.68
CA VAL A 258 7.50 8.17 11.02
C VAL A 258 8.67 9.09 11.36
N LEU A 259 9.05 9.19 12.65
CA LEU A 259 10.14 10.05 13.11
C LEU A 259 11.50 9.64 12.53
N LEU A 260 11.81 8.34 12.58
CA LEU A 260 13.03 7.76 12.04
C LEU A 260 13.06 7.80 10.51
N GLY A 261 11.90 7.81 9.85
CA GLY A 261 11.80 7.94 8.40
C GLY A 261 11.90 9.37 7.87
N MET A 262 11.86 10.39 8.74
CA MET A 262 11.90 11.79 8.32
C MET A 262 13.21 12.15 7.62
N GLY A 263 13.10 12.77 6.43
CA GLY A 263 14.24 13.33 5.70
C GLY A 263 15.00 12.34 4.83
N MET A 264 14.54 11.08 4.76
CA MET A 264 15.13 10.04 3.92
C MET A 264 14.13 9.58 2.83
N PRO A 265 14.61 9.08 1.68
CA PRO A 265 13.78 8.39 0.71
C PRO A 265 13.09 7.17 1.37
N ALA A 266 12.03 6.65 0.76
CA ALA A 266 11.22 5.57 1.34
C ALA A 266 12.02 4.28 1.60
N VAL A 267 13.00 3.97 0.74
CA VAL A 267 13.79 2.74 0.84
C VAL A 267 14.78 2.75 2.02
N PRO A 268 15.66 3.76 2.17
CA PRO A 268 16.51 3.85 3.36
C PRO A 268 15.70 4.00 4.65
N ALA A 269 14.60 4.76 4.61
CA ALA A 269 13.69 4.87 5.75
C ALA A 269 13.14 3.49 6.17
N TYR A 270 12.68 2.69 5.20
CA TYR A 270 12.20 1.33 5.44
C TYR A 270 13.29 0.43 6.03
N ILE A 271 14.48 0.37 5.43
CA ILE A 271 15.59 -0.46 5.90
C ILE A 271 15.90 -0.15 7.37
N ASN A 272 16.10 1.13 7.68
CA ASN A 272 16.39 1.57 9.04
C ASN A 272 15.27 1.13 9.98
N VAL A 273 14.02 1.54 9.73
CA VAL A 273 12.93 1.20 10.66
C VAL A 273 12.71 -0.31 10.78
N ALA A 274 12.88 -1.10 9.71
CA ALA A 274 12.73 -2.55 9.73
C ALA A 274 13.75 -3.23 10.65
N LEU A 275 15.01 -2.80 10.56
CA LEU A 275 16.10 -3.31 11.39
C LEU A 275 15.96 -2.93 12.87
N LEU A 276 15.34 -1.78 13.13
CA LEU A 276 15.14 -1.25 14.48
C LEU A 276 13.89 -1.86 15.15
N MET A 277 12.74 -1.79 14.46
CA MET A 277 11.42 -2.06 15.02
C MET A 277 10.90 -3.47 14.69
N GLY A 278 11.46 -4.15 13.70
CA GLY A 278 11.08 -5.53 13.35
C GLY A 278 11.13 -6.48 14.55
N PRO A 279 12.25 -6.53 15.31
CA PRO A 279 12.37 -7.36 16.51
C PRO A 279 11.39 -6.97 17.63
N VAL A 280 11.07 -5.68 17.79
CA VAL A 280 10.10 -5.20 18.80
C VAL A 280 8.71 -5.74 18.50
N LEU A 281 8.25 -5.59 17.26
CA LEU A 281 6.94 -6.06 16.84
C LEU A 281 6.85 -7.59 16.89
N ALA A 282 7.92 -8.29 16.51
CA ALA A 282 8.03 -9.73 16.67
C ALA A 282 7.93 -10.15 18.15
N GLY A 283 8.61 -9.43 19.06
CA GLY A 283 8.52 -9.65 20.51
C GLY A 283 7.14 -9.40 21.11
N LEU A 284 6.26 -8.67 20.42
CA LEU A 284 4.86 -8.43 20.80
C LEU A 284 3.90 -9.51 20.29
N GLY A 285 4.41 -10.58 19.68
CA GLY A 285 3.61 -11.68 19.14
C GLY A 285 3.02 -11.40 17.76
N ILE A 286 3.56 -10.42 17.02
CA ILE A 286 3.19 -10.17 15.62
C ILE A 286 4.14 -10.96 14.73
N SER A 287 3.62 -11.58 13.67
CA SER A 287 4.47 -12.30 12.72
C SER A 287 5.52 -11.38 12.09
N VAL A 288 6.70 -11.93 11.78
CA VAL A 288 7.83 -11.18 11.22
C VAL A 288 7.42 -10.49 9.92
N PHE A 289 6.66 -11.16 9.07
CA PHE A 289 6.16 -10.59 7.82
C PHE A 289 5.21 -9.40 8.06
N SER A 290 4.21 -9.57 8.93
CA SER A 290 3.25 -8.51 9.25
C SER A 290 3.94 -7.29 9.89
N ALA A 291 4.97 -7.51 10.70
CA ALA A 291 5.80 -6.44 11.25
C ALA A 291 6.53 -5.65 10.15
N HIS A 292 7.15 -6.33 9.19
CA HIS A 292 7.83 -5.66 8.07
C HIS A 292 6.84 -4.95 7.15
N MET A 293 5.67 -5.53 6.88
CA MET A 293 4.59 -4.88 6.14
C MET A 293 4.07 -3.63 6.87
N PHE A 294 3.91 -3.69 8.20
CA PHE A 294 3.52 -2.54 9.02
C PHE A 294 4.51 -1.39 8.84
N ILE A 295 5.81 -1.70 8.98
CA ILE A 295 6.89 -0.74 8.82
C ILE A 295 6.96 -0.18 7.39
N PHE A 296 6.79 -1.01 6.37
CA PHE A 296 6.75 -0.61 4.97
C PHE A 296 5.68 0.44 4.71
N TYR A 297 4.46 0.26 5.24
CA TYR A 297 3.39 1.25 5.07
C TYR A 297 3.74 2.61 5.69
N PHE A 298 4.31 2.65 6.89
CA PHE A 298 4.69 3.92 7.53
C PHE A 298 5.93 4.56 6.90
N ALA A 299 6.86 3.76 6.39
CA ALA A 299 7.98 4.26 5.60
C ALA A 299 7.47 4.99 4.34
N VAL A 300 6.45 4.45 3.66
CA VAL A 300 5.82 5.14 2.53
C VAL A 300 4.99 6.35 2.99
N ALA A 301 4.21 6.22 4.07
CA ALA A 301 3.36 7.29 4.58
C ALA A 301 4.16 8.53 5.05
N SER A 302 5.45 8.36 5.40
CA SER A 302 6.35 9.47 5.71
C SER A 302 6.42 10.51 4.58
N ALA A 303 6.27 10.10 3.31
CA ALA A 303 6.32 10.98 2.15
C ALA A 303 5.16 11.99 2.08
N ILE A 304 4.07 11.74 2.80
CA ILE A 304 2.91 12.63 2.90
C ILE A 304 2.76 13.27 4.29
N THR A 305 3.58 12.88 5.27
CA THR A 305 3.45 13.32 6.67
C THR A 305 4.29 14.57 6.95
N PRO A 306 3.69 15.68 7.44
CA PRO A 306 4.43 16.83 7.94
C PRO A 306 5.36 16.44 9.12
N PRO A 307 6.56 17.02 9.24
CA PRO A 307 7.05 18.25 8.58
C PRO A 307 7.78 18.04 7.25
N VAL A 308 8.07 16.80 6.84
CA VAL A 308 8.94 16.53 5.68
C VAL A 308 8.16 16.41 4.37
N ALA A 309 7.05 15.66 4.36
CA ALA A 309 6.03 15.60 3.31
C ALA A 309 6.50 15.85 1.86
N LEU A 310 7.59 15.18 1.42
CA LEU A 310 8.28 15.47 0.15
C LEU A 310 7.33 15.44 -1.06
N ALA A 311 6.42 14.47 -1.10
CA ALA A 311 5.45 14.34 -2.19
C ALA A 311 4.42 15.49 -2.17
N ALA A 312 3.97 15.89 -0.98
CA ALA A 312 3.03 16.99 -0.81
C ALA A 312 3.67 18.34 -1.15
N PHE A 313 4.95 18.54 -0.84
CA PHE A 313 5.69 19.76 -1.16
C PHE A 313 5.96 19.87 -2.66
N ALA A 314 6.30 18.76 -3.33
CA ALA A 314 6.39 18.71 -4.80
C ALA A 314 5.04 19.06 -5.44
N ALA A 315 3.93 18.47 -4.97
CA ALA A 315 2.58 18.80 -5.45
C ALA A 315 2.19 20.27 -5.17
N ALA A 316 2.66 20.86 -4.07
CA ALA A 316 2.44 22.27 -3.73
C ALA A 316 3.07 23.22 -4.77
N THR A 317 4.23 22.86 -5.35
CA THR A 317 4.86 23.65 -6.43
C THR A 317 4.02 23.71 -7.70
N ILE A 318 3.32 22.62 -8.03
CA ILE A 318 2.43 22.52 -9.20
C ILE A 318 1.13 23.31 -8.94
N THR A 319 0.55 23.15 -7.75
CA THR A 319 -0.71 23.81 -7.37
C THR A 319 -0.53 25.29 -7.00
N LYS A 320 0.71 25.74 -6.76
CA LYS A 320 1.04 27.05 -6.18
C LYS A 320 0.30 27.28 -4.85
N ALA A 321 0.16 26.24 -4.04
CA ALA A 321 -0.45 26.30 -2.72
C ALA A 321 0.64 26.32 -1.63
N GLU A 322 0.25 26.64 -0.40
CA GLU A 322 1.16 26.59 0.75
C GLU A 322 1.56 25.12 1.04
N PRO A 323 2.87 24.80 1.12
CA PRO A 323 3.34 23.42 1.24
C PRO A 323 2.82 22.69 2.48
N MET A 324 2.80 23.35 3.64
CA MET A 324 2.39 22.74 4.91
C MET A 324 0.90 22.39 4.91
N ALA A 325 0.05 23.30 4.44
CA ALA A 325 -1.38 23.07 4.25
C ALA A 325 -1.65 21.92 3.27
N THR A 326 -0.84 21.79 2.22
CA THR A 326 -0.90 20.68 1.27
C THR A 326 -0.52 19.36 1.93
N GLY A 327 0.49 19.35 2.80
CA GLY A 327 0.86 18.18 3.62
C GLY A 327 -0.23 17.75 4.59
N PHE A 328 -0.82 18.68 5.36
CA PHE A 328 -1.96 18.35 6.23
C PHE A 328 -3.19 17.86 5.45
N ALA A 329 -3.42 18.39 4.25
CA ALA A 329 -4.45 17.89 3.37
C ALA A 329 -4.13 16.48 2.85
N ALA A 330 -2.87 16.19 2.51
CA ALA A 330 -2.42 14.86 2.09
C ALA A 330 -2.63 13.82 3.19
N VAL A 331 -2.23 14.10 4.44
CA VAL A 331 -2.49 13.19 5.59
C VAL A 331 -3.99 13.00 5.81
N ARG A 332 -4.79 14.07 5.70
CA ARG A 332 -6.24 13.99 5.89
C ARG A 332 -6.89 13.08 4.84
N VAL A 333 -6.49 13.16 3.58
CA VAL A 333 -7.07 12.27 2.56
C VAL A 333 -6.45 10.87 2.65
N GLY A 334 -5.14 10.78 2.87
CA GLY A 334 -4.38 9.55 2.96
C GLY A 334 -4.46 8.83 4.31
N ILE A 335 -5.37 9.21 5.22
CA ILE A 335 -5.46 8.65 6.59
C ILE A 335 -5.54 7.12 6.59
N VAL A 336 -6.12 6.53 5.55
CA VAL A 336 -6.30 5.09 5.40
C VAL A 336 -4.97 4.36 5.31
N MET A 337 -3.95 5.01 4.74
CA MET A 337 -2.58 4.49 4.71
C MET A 337 -2.02 4.27 6.12
N PHE A 338 -2.48 5.05 7.10
CA PHE A 338 -2.10 4.92 8.50
C PHE A 338 -2.99 3.93 9.25
N VAL A 339 -4.25 3.76 8.86
CA VAL A 339 -5.21 2.88 9.55
C VAL A 339 -5.05 1.41 9.16
N ILE A 340 -4.87 1.13 7.86
CA ILE A 340 -4.77 -0.26 7.35
C ILE A 340 -3.68 -1.09 8.03
N PRO A 341 -2.48 -0.55 8.32
CA PRO A 341 -1.46 -1.26 9.08
C PRO A 341 -1.93 -1.79 10.43
N PHE A 342 -2.73 -1.01 11.16
CA PHE A 342 -3.32 -1.49 12.42
C PHE A 342 -4.34 -2.59 12.19
N VAL A 343 -5.10 -2.53 11.10
CA VAL A 343 -6.08 -3.56 10.76
C VAL A 343 -5.39 -4.90 10.51
N PHE A 344 -4.35 -4.95 9.68
CA PHE A 344 -3.67 -6.22 9.41
C PHE A 344 -2.76 -6.70 10.55
N ALA A 345 -2.24 -5.79 11.38
CA ALA A 345 -1.51 -6.18 12.59
C ALA A 345 -2.45 -6.85 13.63
N LEU A 346 -3.71 -6.44 13.68
CA LEU A 346 -4.72 -7.07 14.53
C LEU A 346 -5.36 -8.31 13.89
N TYR A 347 -5.60 -8.27 12.58
CA TYR A 347 -6.22 -9.32 11.77
C TYR A 347 -5.31 -9.71 10.61
N PRO A 348 -4.30 -10.56 10.83
CA PRO A 348 -3.37 -10.98 9.77
C PRO A 348 -4.07 -11.70 8.60
N GLU A 349 -5.30 -12.20 8.78
CA GLU A 349 -6.14 -12.82 7.73
C GLU A 349 -6.29 -11.96 6.47
N ILE A 350 -6.29 -10.62 6.62
CA ILE A 350 -6.45 -9.71 5.48
C ILE A 350 -5.27 -9.77 4.50
N LEU A 351 -4.12 -10.30 4.93
CA LEU A 351 -2.92 -10.46 4.10
C LEU A 351 -2.96 -11.78 3.29
N LEU A 352 -3.93 -12.66 3.50
CA LEU A 352 -4.18 -13.88 2.69
C LEU A 352 -3.00 -14.87 2.54
N ILE A 353 -1.87 -14.65 3.22
CA ILE A 353 -0.68 -15.48 3.12
C ILE A 353 -0.37 -16.15 4.46
N GLU A 354 0.17 -17.35 4.41
CA GLU A 354 0.56 -18.10 5.62
C GLU A 354 1.64 -17.38 6.41
N ALA A 355 2.62 -16.76 5.73
CA ALA A 355 3.72 -16.04 6.36
C ALA A 355 3.25 -14.89 7.29
N ALA A 356 2.05 -14.36 7.07
CA ALA A 356 1.46 -13.33 7.91
C ALA A 356 0.95 -13.88 9.26
N VAL A 357 0.81 -15.20 9.40
CA VAL A 357 0.14 -15.87 10.53
C VAL A 357 1.07 -16.80 11.31
N ILE A 358 2.32 -16.92 10.89
CA ILE A 358 3.36 -17.70 11.59
C ILE A 358 3.75 -16.99 12.87
N ASP A 359 3.84 -17.74 13.97
CA ASP A 359 4.31 -17.25 15.26
C ASP A 359 5.79 -16.83 15.16
N PRO A 360 6.16 -15.60 15.54
CA PRO A 360 7.55 -15.14 15.50
C PRO A 360 8.52 -15.98 16.34
N GLY A 361 8.03 -16.79 17.30
CA GLY A 361 8.83 -17.68 18.13
C GLY A 361 9.21 -19.02 17.47
N THR A 362 8.69 -19.35 16.28
CA THR A 362 9.10 -20.57 15.57
C THR A 362 10.54 -20.45 15.07
N SER A 363 11.44 -21.27 15.59
CA SER A 363 12.80 -21.38 15.06
C SER A 363 12.81 -22.24 13.80
N VAL A 364 13.68 -21.87 12.85
CA VAL A 364 13.93 -22.62 11.61
C VAL A 364 14.27 -24.07 11.97
N GLY A 365 13.40 -25.02 11.59
CA GLY A 365 13.56 -26.46 11.87
C GLY A 365 12.64 -27.05 12.96
N SER A 366 11.77 -26.25 13.57
CA SER A 366 10.70 -26.73 14.46
C SER A 366 9.34 -26.81 13.75
N GLU A 367 8.38 -27.57 14.29
CA GLU A 367 7.01 -27.62 13.77
C GLU A 367 6.44 -26.20 13.61
N LEU A 368 5.89 -25.89 12.43
CA LEU A 368 5.27 -24.59 12.15
C LEU A 368 4.13 -24.34 13.15
N ARG A 369 4.34 -23.38 14.06
CA ARG A 369 3.30 -22.89 14.97
C ARG A 369 2.68 -21.63 14.37
N PHE A 370 1.36 -21.68 14.21
CA PHE A 370 0.56 -20.53 13.81
C PHE A 370 0.10 -19.76 15.05
N LEU A 371 -0.22 -18.48 14.86
CA LEU A 371 -0.86 -17.66 15.88
C LEU A 371 -2.16 -18.32 16.38
N PRO A 372 -2.52 -18.14 17.66
CA PRO A 372 -3.70 -18.77 18.24
C PRO A 372 -4.97 -18.38 17.48
N GLY A 373 -5.72 -19.38 17.03
CA GLY A 373 -6.95 -19.21 16.23
C GLY A 373 -6.75 -19.34 14.72
N TYR A 374 -5.53 -19.56 14.25
CA TYR A 374 -5.22 -19.67 12.83
C TYR A 374 -4.62 -21.02 12.46
N THR A 375 -5.00 -21.52 11.28
CA THR A 375 -4.59 -22.84 10.76
C THR A 375 -3.78 -22.74 9.46
N GLY A 376 -3.34 -21.53 9.09
CA GLY A 376 -2.66 -21.26 7.81
C GLY A 376 -3.62 -21.11 6.62
N GLU A 377 -4.78 -21.76 6.65
CA GLU A 377 -5.80 -21.64 5.60
C GLU A 377 -6.66 -20.37 5.71
N VAL A 378 -7.02 -19.80 4.56
CA VAL A 378 -7.90 -18.63 4.48
C VAL A 378 -9.35 -19.04 4.71
N GLN A 379 -9.89 -18.67 5.87
CA GLN A 379 -11.31 -18.86 6.19
C GLN A 379 -12.15 -17.72 5.59
N TRP A 380 -12.83 -18.00 4.47
CA TRP A 380 -13.62 -17.01 3.73
C TRP A 380 -14.78 -16.39 4.53
N GLY A 381 -15.35 -17.10 5.50
CA GLY A 381 -16.45 -16.61 6.34
C GLY A 381 -16.04 -15.43 7.24
N PRO A 382 -15.10 -15.63 8.18
CA PRO A 382 -14.55 -14.56 9.02
C PRO A 382 -13.96 -13.41 8.21
N LEU A 383 -13.22 -13.73 7.13
CA LEU A 383 -12.64 -12.74 6.23
C LEU A 383 -13.72 -11.86 5.57
N GLY A 384 -14.79 -12.46 5.02
CA GLY A 384 -15.90 -11.71 4.41
C GLY A 384 -16.58 -10.77 5.41
N TRP A 385 -16.73 -11.21 6.66
CA TRP A 385 -17.26 -10.37 7.73
C TRP A 385 -16.32 -9.22 8.09
N LEU A 386 -15.01 -9.49 8.17
CA LEU A 386 -13.99 -8.46 8.40
C LEU A 386 -13.97 -7.43 7.26
N LEU A 387 -14.07 -7.87 6.01
CA LEU A 387 -14.12 -6.97 4.85
C LEU A 387 -15.35 -6.06 4.89
N LEU A 388 -16.52 -6.58 5.24
CA LEU A 388 -17.74 -5.77 5.40
C LEU A 388 -17.57 -4.71 6.50
N ARG A 389 -16.99 -5.11 7.65
CA ARG A 389 -16.68 -4.20 8.77
C ARG A 389 -15.68 -3.12 8.35
N MET A 390 -14.65 -3.51 7.62
CA MET A 390 -13.64 -2.58 7.11
C MET A 390 -14.27 -1.59 6.12
N LEU A 391 -15.14 -2.04 5.21
CA LEU A 391 -15.86 -1.15 4.30
C LEU A 391 -16.71 -0.12 5.05
N LEU A 392 -17.43 -0.54 6.10
CA LEU A 392 -18.18 0.38 6.96
C LEU A 392 -17.25 1.37 7.67
N ALA A 393 -16.16 0.89 8.25
CA ALA A 393 -15.18 1.75 8.94
C ALA A 393 -14.55 2.77 7.98
N LEU A 394 -14.17 2.36 6.77
CA LEU A 394 -13.62 3.23 5.73
C LEU A 394 -14.65 4.26 5.26
N PHE A 395 -15.93 3.89 5.14
CA PHE A 395 -17.00 4.83 4.81
C PHE A 395 -17.17 5.90 5.91
N LEU A 396 -17.22 5.48 7.18
CA LEU A 396 -17.31 6.38 8.33
C LEU A 396 -16.09 7.30 8.41
N LEU A 397 -14.90 6.77 8.15
CA LEU A 397 -13.65 7.50 8.12
C LEU A 397 -13.64 8.54 6.98
N ALA A 398 -13.87 8.13 5.73
CA ALA A 398 -13.89 9.03 4.57
C ALA A 398 -14.89 10.19 4.75
N SER A 399 -16.10 9.89 5.22
CA SER A 399 -17.14 10.89 5.45
C SER A 399 -16.82 11.84 6.60
N ALA A 400 -16.24 11.33 7.70
CA ALA A 400 -15.76 12.12 8.82
C ALA A 400 -14.64 13.09 8.39
N LEU A 401 -13.66 12.64 7.61
CA LEU A 401 -12.53 13.47 7.18
C LEU A 401 -12.91 14.48 6.10
N ALA A 402 -13.86 14.16 5.22
CA ALA A 402 -14.46 15.14 4.32
C ALA A 402 -15.30 16.21 5.05
N ARG A 403 -15.74 15.92 6.29
CA ARG A 403 -16.76 16.67 7.06
C ARG A 403 -18.05 16.88 6.26
N PHE A 404 -18.32 16.00 5.32
CA PHE A 404 -19.41 16.13 4.39
C PHE A 404 -19.81 14.76 3.87
N ASP A 405 -21.12 14.53 3.81
CA ASP A 405 -21.69 13.26 3.39
C ASP A 405 -22.75 13.52 2.30
N ARG A 406 -23.99 13.80 2.72
CA ARG A 406 -25.02 14.51 1.93
C ARG A 406 -25.23 15.95 2.41
N ALA A 407 -24.92 16.20 3.68
CA ALA A 407 -24.95 17.50 4.32
C ALA A 407 -23.62 17.77 5.03
N PRO A 408 -23.30 19.02 5.38
CA PRO A 408 -22.15 19.32 6.23
C PRO A 408 -22.32 18.64 7.60
N LEU A 409 -21.27 17.97 8.06
CA LEU A 409 -21.25 17.30 9.35
C LEU A 409 -20.75 18.25 10.45
N PRO A 410 -21.46 18.40 11.58
CA PRO A 410 -20.93 19.08 12.75
C PRO A 410 -19.74 18.31 13.34
N ILE A 411 -18.90 19.01 14.12
CA ILE A 411 -17.68 18.43 14.73
C ILE A 411 -18.01 17.22 15.61
N TRP A 412 -19.16 17.22 16.29
CA TRP A 412 -19.63 16.10 17.09
C TRP A 412 -19.94 14.86 16.26
N ASP A 413 -20.59 15.01 15.10
CA ASP A 413 -20.85 13.88 14.19
C ASP A 413 -19.55 13.29 13.64
N VAL A 414 -18.54 14.14 13.40
CA VAL A 414 -17.21 13.71 12.97
C VAL A 414 -16.56 12.88 14.08
N ALA A 415 -16.56 13.36 15.33
CA ALA A 415 -16.00 12.64 16.46
C ALA A 415 -16.68 11.28 16.69
N ILE A 416 -18.01 11.23 16.62
CA ILE A 416 -18.79 9.99 16.75
C ILE A 416 -18.45 9.01 15.62
N ARG A 417 -18.37 9.48 14.37
CA ARG A 417 -18.01 8.62 13.23
C ARG A 417 -16.60 8.07 13.34
N LEU A 418 -15.63 8.85 13.80
CA LEU A 418 -14.26 8.39 14.06
C LEU A 418 -14.23 7.34 15.19
N ALA A 419 -14.94 7.59 16.28
CA ALA A 419 -15.05 6.64 17.39
C ALA A 419 -15.70 5.33 16.93
N LEU A 420 -16.79 5.41 16.16
CA LEU A 420 -17.46 4.23 15.59
C LEU A 420 -16.57 3.49 14.60
N ALA A 421 -15.82 4.19 13.74
CA ALA A 421 -14.88 3.55 12.83
C ALA A 421 -13.82 2.73 13.58
N PHE A 422 -13.31 3.24 14.71
CA PHE A 422 -12.41 2.50 15.59
C PHE A 422 -13.10 1.32 16.27
N LEU A 423 -14.26 1.54 16.89
CA LEU A 423 -15.00 0.50 17.63
C LEU A 423 -15.43 -0.67 16.72
N VAL A 424 -15.84 -0.38 15.48
CA VAL A 424 -16.19 -1.40 14.48
C VAL A 424 -15.02 -2.32 14.14
N LEU A 425 -13.76 -1.87 14.31
CA LEU A 425 -12.56 -2.66 14.03
C LEU A 425 -12.00 -3.41 15.26
N THR A 426 -12.57 -3.23 16.45
CA THR A 426 -12.12 -3.94 17.66
C THR A 426 -12.37 -5.45 17.58
N LYS A 427 -11.54 -6.26 18.26
CA LYS A 427 -11.65 -7.74 18.24
C LYS A 427 -12.86 -8.28 18.98
N ASP A 428 -13.37 -7.54 19.95
CA ASP A 428 -14.45 -7.99 20.83
C ASP A 428 -15.81 -8.03 20.09
N PRO A 429 -16.47 -9.22 19.97
CA PRO A 429 -17.78 -9.38 19.36
C PRO A 429 -18.88 -8.48 19.87
N ILE A 430 -18.90 -8.21 21.17
CA ILE A 430 -19.93 -7.38 21.78
C ILE A 430 -19.72 -5.93 21.38
N VAL A 431 -18.46 -5.48 21.40
CA VAL A 431 -18.09 -4.10 21.08
C VAL A 431 -18.30 -3.79 19.60
N TYR A 432 -17.78 -4.63 18.69
CA TYR A 432 -17.99 -4.36 17.27
C TYR A 432 -19.44 -4.56 16.86
N GLY A 433 -20.15 -5.54 17.44
CA GLY A 433 -21.56 -5.79 17.14
C GLY A 433 -22.44 -4.59 17.50
N ALA A 434 -22.27 -4.06 18.72
CA ALA A 434 -22.95 -2.85 19.16
C ALA A 434 -22.57 -1.64 18.29
N ALA A 435 -21.28 -1.48 17.96
CA ALA A 435 -20.80 -0.38 17.13
C ALA A 435 -21.40 -0.38 15.72
N ILE A 436 -21.57 -1.55 15.09
CA ILE A 436 -22.21 -1.66 13.77
C ILE A 436 -23.68 -1.23 13.83
N VAL A 437 -24.42 -1.68 14.84
CA VAL A 437 -25.83 -1.31 15.02
C VAL A 437 -25.96 0.20 15.24
N VAL A 438 -25.11 0.77 16.12
CA VAL A 438 -25.08 2.21 16.37
C VAL A 438 -24.67 2.98 15.12
N ALA A 439 -23.68 2.52 14.36
CA ALA A 439 -23.26 3.15 13.11
C ALA A 439 -24.37 3.13 12.05
N ALA A 440 -25.05 2.00 11.88
CA ALA A 440 -26.18 1.88 10.95
C ALA A 440 -27.34 2.80 11.34
N ALA A 441 -27.70 2.82 12.64
CA ALA A 441 -28.73 3.73 13.16
C ALA A 441 -28.34 5.20 12.98
N TRP A 442 -27.08 5.56 13.27
CA TRP A 442 -26.58 6.93 13.14
C TRP A 442 -26.57 7.40 11.68
N LEU A 443 -26.13 6.54 10.77
CA LEU A 443 -26.18 6.81 9.32
C LEU A 443 -27.64 6.93 8.85
N ALA A 444 -28.53 6.03 9.26
CA ALA A 444 -29.95 6.09 8.92
C ALA A 444 -30.61 7.38 9.41
N LEU A 445 -30.33 7.81 10.65
CA LEU A 445 -30.80 9.08 11.20
C LEU A 445 -30.27 10.28 10.41
N HIS A 446 -28.99 10.27 10.06
CA HIS A 446 -28.38 11.33 9.24
C HIS A 446 -29.00 11.37 7.82
N PHE A 447 -29.27 10.21 7.22
CA PHE A 447 -29.94 10.11 5.94
C PHE A 447 -31.40 10.59 6.01
N ALA A 448 -32.14 10.20 7.05
CA ALA A 448 -33.54 10.60 7.24
C ALA A 448 -33.68 12.13 7.43
N ARG A 449 -32.86 12.72 8.31
CA ARG A 449 -32.85 14.18 8.57
C ARG A 449 -32.61 15.00 7.30
N ASN A 450 -31.70 14.53 6.44
CA ASN A 450 -31.30 15.27 5.25
C ASN A 450 -32.13 14.97 4.00
N ARG A 451 -32.90 13.87 3.99
CA ARG A 451 -33.85 13.58 2.90
C ARG A 451 -35.02 14.58 2.89
N HIS A 452 -35.45 15.06 4.06
CA HIS A 452 -36.48 16.09 4.18
C HIS A 452 -35.98 17.50 3.84
N ALA A 453 -34.68 17.79 4.07
CA ALA A 453 -34.09 19.08 3.71
C ALA A 453 -33.85 19.27 2.20
N GLY A 454 -33.69 18.18 1.44
CA GLY A 454 -33.61 18.23 -0.03
C GLY A 454 -34.96 18.48 -0.69
N ALA A 455 -36.03 17.81 -0.20
CA ALA A 455 -37.37 17.96 -0.76
C ALA A 455 -37.98 19.37 -0.57
N MET A 456 -37.55 20.15 0.45
CA MET A 456 -37.96 21.55 0.64
C MET A 456 -37.08 22.57 -0.11
N ARG A 457 -35.99 22.15 -0.77
CA ARG A 457 -35.11 23.05 -1.54
C ARG A 457 -35.36 23.00 -3.05
N ASP A 458 -35.99 21.92 -3.51
CA ASP A 458 -36.35 21.69 -4.91
C ASP A 458 -37.86 21.98 -5.18
N ALA A 459 -38.62 22.38 -4.15
CA ALA A 459 -39.97 22.95 -4.23
C ALA A 459 -39.89 24.45 -3.88
#